data_AF-A0A830EJN9-F1
#
_entry.id   AF-A0A830EJN9-F1
#
_cell.length_a   1.000
_cell.length_b   1.000
_cell.length_c   1.000
_cell.angle_alpha   90.00
_cell.angle_beta   90.00
_cell.angle_gamma   90.00
#
_symmetry.space_group_name_H-M   'P 1'
#
loop_
_entity.id
_entity.type
_entity.pdbx_description
1 polymer ?
#
loop_
_entity_poly.entity_id
_entity_poly.type
_entity_poly.pdbx_seq_one_letter_code
_entity_poly.pdbx_strand_id
1 'polypeptide(L)'
;MAATCQESVAQIAKTETPNGSTELAFTVQPEGYAVDLHVKVLDDGVVERAKARGLDALVYAPHFTRLPEIRRQAEAFSDEELTVFPAREIFTGTWQQRRHVLGIGLEEPIPDFITFDGAMRELDRQDAAVLVPHPGFLNVSLGLDDIEAYDDSIDALEVYNPKQLSHHRDRAQSFTSETGHEPFVSSYAHVRGTVGEAYVNFTEAFDDVAALSTALKNDVERSLFHRDGLSHDLRRAVEWAHLGLENTWGKFDRLMLQGTEPTHPDHVAYDGRFNDVKVY
;
A
#
# COMPACT_ATOMS: atom_id res chain seq x y z
N MET A 1 7.06 -39.05 -36.58
CA MET A 1 5.83 -38.32 -36.93
C MET A 1 5.25 -37.84 -35.61
N ALA A 2 5.72 -36.68 -35.14
CA ALA A 2 5.06 -35.37 -35.26
C ALA A 2 4.02 -35.22 -34.13
N ALA A 3 4.34 -34.46 -33.06
CA ALA A 3 4.06 -33.02 -32.89
C ALA A 3 2.55 -32.79 -32.60
N THR A 4 2.04 -31.97 -31.68
CA THR A 4 2.51 -30.94 -30.72
C THR A 4 1.25 -30.54 -29.93
N CYS A 5 1.38 -30.04 -28.69
CA CYS A 5 0.52 -29.04 -28.00
C CYS A 5 1.20 -28.85 -26.62
N GLN A 6 2.12 -27.91 -26.35
CA GLN A 6 2.01 -26.43 -26.34
C GLN A 6 0.65 -25.96 -25.83
N GLU A 7 0.51 -25.05 -24.86
CA GLU A 7 1.38 -24.28 -23.96
C GLU A 7 0.36 -23.54 -23.07
N SER A 8 0.48 -23.52 -21.75
CA SER A 8 -0.33 -22.64 -20.89
C SER A 8 0.38 -22.44 -19.57
N VAL A 9 1.30 -21.46 -19.54
CA VAL A 9 1.78 -20.81 -18.31
C VAL A 9 2.22 -19.39 -18.67
N ALA A 10 1.85 -18.44 -17.80
CA ALA A 10 2.29 -17.04 -17.72
C ALA A 10 1.56 -15.99 -18.60
N GLN A 11 0.42 -15.50 -18.10
CA GLN A 11 0.04 -14.10 -18.32
C GLN A 11 0.91 -13.24 -17.39
N ILE A 12 1.97 -12.67 -17.95
CA ILE A 12 2.78 -11.64 -17.29
C ILE A 12 1.93 -10.36 -17.30
N ALA A 13 1.66 -9.80 -16.12
CA ALA A 13 1.09 -8.46 -15.97
C ALA A 13 1.91 -7.47 -16.81
N LYS A 14 1.30 -6.92 -17.87
CA LYS A 14 1.97 -5.95 -18.75
C LYS A 14 2.08 -4.63 -18.01
N THR A 15 3.26 -4.33 -17.47
CA THR A 15 3.62 -2.96 -17.07
C THR A 15 3.77 -2.13 -18.35
N GLU A 16 2.72 -1.42 -18.77
CA GLU A 16 2.83 -0.50 -19.90
C GLU A 16 3.47 0.81 -19.45
N THR A 17 4.67 1.07 -19.97
CA THR A 17 5.39 2.33 -19.79
C THR A 17 4.98 3.31 -20.90
N PRO A 18 4.33 4.45 -20.61
CA PRO A 18 4.08 5.45 -21.64
C PRO A 18 5.40 6.18 -21.94
N ASN A 19 5.99 5.89 -23.10
CA ASN A 19 7.22 6.52 -23.56
C ASN A 19 7.10 8.05 -23.61
N GLY A 20 8.07 8.74 -23.00
CA GLY A 20 8.22 10.18 -23.10
C GLY A 20 8.66 10.60 -24.52
N SER A 21 7.85 11.41 -25.17
CA SER A 21 8.24 12.24 -26.31
C SER A 21 7.41 13.52 -26.30
N THR A 22 8.10 14.64 -26.47
CA THR A 22 7.58 16.00 -26.44
C THR A 22 6.62 16.26 -27.60
N GLU A 23 5.36 15.90 -27.43
CA GLU A 23 4.24 16.36 -28.23
C GLU A 23 3.02 16.41 -27.30
N LEU A 24 2.07 17.30 -27.56
CA LEU A 24 0.82 17.41 -26.80
C LEU A 24 -0.04 16.15 -27.08
N ALA A 25 0.42 14.99 -26.60
CA ALA A 25 -0.36 13.77 -26.62
C ALA A 25 -1.44 13.95 -25.56
N PHE A 26 -2.68 14.08 -26.01
CA PHE A 26 -3.82 13.67 -25.20
C PHE A 26 -3.56 12.20 -24.85
N THR A 27 -2.99 11.95 -23.67
CA THR A 27 -2.92 10.60 -23.11
C THR A 27 -4.37 10.20 -22.92
N VAL A 28 -4.88 9.37 -23.83
CA VAL A 28 -6.14 8.68 -23.60
C VAL A 28 -5.89 7.86 -22.36
N GLN A 29 -6.54 8.24 -21.26
CA GLN A 29 -6.52 7.44 -20.03
C GLN A 29 -7.04 6.05 -20.41
N PRO A 30 -6.37 4.96 -19.99
CA PRO A 30 -6.96 3.65 -20.15
C PRO A 30 -8.36 3.68 -19.51
N GLU A 31 -9.35 3.10 -20.21
CA GLU A 31 -10.67 2.94 -19.60
C GLU A 31 -10.53 2.15 -18.29
N GLY A 32 -11.19 2.58 -17.23
CA GLY A 32 -11.13 1.93 -15.92
C GLY A 32 -11.20 2.90 -14.76
N TYR A 33 -10.84 2.39 -13.58
CA TYR A 33 -10.83 3.10 -12.30
C TYR A 33 -9.42 3.08 -11.72
N ALA A 34 -8.74 4.22 -11.78
CA ALA A 34 -7.34 4.38 -11.41
C ALA A 34 -7.18 4.71 -9.91
N VAL A 35 -6.55 3.79 -9.18
CA VAL A 35 -6.39 3.86 -7.73
C VAL A 35 -4.92 3.86 -7.33
N ASP A 36 -4.48 4.88 -6.59
CA ASP A 36 -3.19 4.85 -5.90
C ASP A 36 -3.38 4.13 -4.54
N LEU A 37 -2.98 2.86 -4.48
CA LEU A 37 -3.31 1.94 -3.38
C LEU A 37 -2.58 2.22 -2.06
N HIS A 38 -1.68 3.20 -1.98
CA HIS A 38 -1.01 3.50 -0.72
C HIS A 38 -0.45 4.94 -0.67
N VAL A 39 -1.15 5.84 0.02
CA VAL A 39 -0.68 7.21 0.28
C VAL A 39 -0.65 7.54 1.77
N LYS A 40 0.35 8.33 2.21
CA LYS A 40 0.56 8.72 3.62
C LYS A 40 0.14 10.14 3.93
N VAL A 41 0.03 10.97 2.91
CA VAL A 41 -0.29 12.39 3.01
C VAL A 41 -1.62 12.68 2.35
N LEU A 42 -2.38 13.59 2.94
CA LEU A 42 -3.67 14.03 2.43
C LEU A 42 -3.91 15.49 2.83
N ASP A 43 -4.04 16.34 1.82
CA ASP A 43 -4.39 17.75 1.90
C ASP A 43 -5.04 18.18 0.57
N ASP A 44 -5.55 19.42 0.49
CA ASP A 44 -6.17 19.94 -0.75
C ASP A 44 -5.24 19.78 -1.95
N GLY A 45 -3.94 19.96 -1.72
CA GLY A 45 -2.95 19.86 -2.76
C GLY A 45 -2.72 18.44 -3.27
N VAL A 46 -2.83 17.44 -2.40
CA VAL A 46 -2.83 16.02 -2.76
C VAL A 46 -4.05 15.71 -3.63
N VAL A 47 -5.24 16.17 -3.25
CA VAL A 47 -6.48 15.98 -4.01
C VAL A 47 -6.38 16.62 -5.40
N GLU A 48 -6.01 17.90 -5.49
CA GLU A 48 -5.80 18.60 -6.76
C GLU A 48 -4.83 17.84 -7.66
N ARG A 49 -3.76 17.31 -7.07
CA ARG A 49 -2.75 16.58 -7.83
C ARG A 49 -3.28 15.23 -8.31
N ALA A 50 -3.95 14.46 -7.46
CA ALA A 50 -4.51 13.16 -7.82
C ALA A 50 -5.45 13.29 -9.03
N LYS A 51 -6.35 14.27 -8.98
CA LYS A 51 -7.25 14.62 -10.10
C LYS A 51 -6.48 15.05 -11.35
N ALA A 52 -5.50 15.93 -11.22
CA ALA A 52 -4.65 16.33 -12.34
C ALA A 52 -3.81 15.17 -12.92
N ARG A 53 -3.61 14.10 -12.15
CA ARG A 53 -2.96 12.86 -12.59
C ARG A 53 -3.93 11.85 -13.21
N GLY A 54 -5.24 12.13 -13.16
CA GLY A 54 -6.29 11.25 -13.67
C GLY A 54 -6.54 10.05 -12.77
N LEU A 55 -6.37 10.19 -11.46
CA LEU A 55 -6.76 9.17 -10.49
C LEU A 55 -8.22 9.35 -10.11
N ASP A 56 -8.95 8.24 -10.00
CA ASP A 56 -10.32 8.18 -9.51
C ASP A 56 -10.36 7.94 -7.99
N ALA A 57 -9.31 7.31 -7.44
CA ALA A 57 -9.22 7.11 -6.00
C ALA A 57 -7.81 7.09 -5.41
N LEU A 58 -7.76 7.34 -4.10
CA LEU A 58 -6.58 7.19 -3.24
C LEU A 58 -6.91 6.25 -2.07
N VAL A 59 -5.99 5.36 -1.71
CA VAL A 59 -6.05 4.62 -0.45
C VAL A 59 -5.16 5.31 0.59
N TYR A 60 -5.79 6.02 1.52
CA TYR A 60 -5.13 6.82 2.54
C TYR A 60 -4.83 6.01 3.80
N ALA A 61 -3.54 5.77 4.07
CA ALA A 61 -3.06 4.96 5.18
C ALA A 61 -1.88 5.62 5.93
N PRO A 62 -2.10 6.77 6.59
CA PRO A 62 -1.07 7.49 7.33
C PRO A 62 -0.50 6.69 8.52
N HIS A 63 0.74 6.99 8.92
CA HIS A 63 1.36 6.39 10.09
C HIS A 63 0.72 6.87 11.39
N PHE A 64 0.63 5.97 12.38
CA PHE A 64 0.25 6.25 13.77
C PHE A 64 -1.05 7.05 13.97
N THR A 65 -1.93 7.01 12.98
CA THR A 65 -3.22 7.71 12.98
C THR A 65 -4.34 6.69 13.11
N ARG A 66 -5.24 6.87 14.08
CA ARG A 66 -6.32 5.91 14.34
C ARG A 66 -7.35 5.92 13.22
N LEU A 67 -7.96 4.75 12.94
CA LEU A 67 -8.95 4.57 11.88
C LEU A 67 -10.09 5.62 11.86
N PRO A 68 -10.69 6.05 12.99
CA PRO A 68 -11.74 7.08 12.96
C PRO A 68 -11.26 8.45 12.44
N GLU A 69 -10.00 8.80 12.71
CA GLU A 69 -9.39 10.02 12.18
C GLU A 69 -9.20 9.91 10.66
N ILE A 70 -8.65 8.78 10.22
CA ILE A 70 -8.43 8.47 8.80
C ILE A 70 -9.75 8.53 8.02
N ARG A 71 -10.81 7.91 8.55
CA ARG A 71 -12.16 7.96 7.93
C ARG A 71 -12.68 9.38 7.79
N ARG A 72 -12.55 10.20 8.83
CA ARG A 72 -13.01 11.59 8.80
C ARG A 72 -12.26 12.39 7.74
N GLN A 73 -10.95 12.21 7.63
CA GLN A 73 -10.16 12.89 6.61
C GLN A 73 -10.49 12.38 5.20
N ALA A 74 -10.61 11.07 5.03
CA ALA A 74 -11.00 10.45 3.78
C ALA A 74 -12.36 10.98 3.28
N GLU A 75 -13.37 11.04 4.15
CA GLU A 75 -14.68 11.62 3.83
C GLU A 75 -14.57 13.11 3.47
N ALA A 76 -13.80 13.89 4.24
CA ALA A 76 -13.66 15.33 4.01
C ALA A 76 -12.95 15.70 2.69
N PHE A 77 -12.09 14.81 2.18
CA PHE A 77 -11.33 15.02 0.95
C PHE A 77 -11.85 14.22 -0.25
N SER A 78 -12.95 13.48 -0.08
CA SER A 78 -13.64 12.80 -1.17
C SER A 78 -14.67 13.73 -1.81
N ASP A 79 -14.82 13.65 -3.13
CA ASP A 79 -15.86 14.33 -3.88
C ASP A 79 -16.25 13.53 -5.15
N GLU A 80 -17.05 14.14 -6.03
CA GLU A 80 -17.58 13.50 -7.24
C GLU A 80 -16.51 13.03 -8.24
N GLU A 81 -15.28 13.57 -8.16
CA GLU A 81 -14.18 13.25 -9.08
C GLU A 81 -13.10 12.38 -8.44
N LEU A 82 -12.99 12.34 -7.12
CA LEU A 82 -11.96 11.58 -6.41
C LEU A 82 -12.52 10.98 -5.13
N THR A 83 -12.43 9.66 -5.00
CA THR A 83 -12.76 8.95 -3.76
C THR A 83 -11.50 8.68 -2.93
N VAL A 84 -11.54 8.98 -1.63
CA VAL A 84 -10.47 8.61 -0.70
C VAL A 84 -10.94 7.43 0.14
N PHE A 85 -10.31 6.28 -0.02
CA PHE A 85 -10.58 5.09 0.77
C PHE A 85 -9.69 5.07 2.03
N PRO A 86 -10.27 4.94 3.23
CA PRO A 86 -9.51 4.85 4.47
C PRO A 86 -8.88 3.47 4.64
N ALA A 87 -7.61 3.42 5.03
CA ALA A 87 -6.88 2.18 5.30
C ALA A 87 -5.86 2.35 6.42
N ARG A 88 -5.27 1.25 6.91
CA ARG A 88 -4.23 1.27 7.93
C ARG A 88 -3.01 0.50 7.45
N GLU A 89 -1.83 1.11 7.47
CA GLU A 89 -0.60 0.34 7.55
C GLU A 89 -0.34 0.07 9.05
N ILE A 90 -0.40 -1.20 9.41
CA ILE A 90 -0.28 -1.68 10.79
C ILE A 90 1.16 -2.09 11.02
N PHE A 91 1.79 -1.48 12.02
CA PHE A 91 3.18 -1.71 12.39
C PHE A 91 3.21 -2.79 13.47
N THR A 92 3.56 -4.01 13.10
CA THR A 92 3.54 -5.16 14.02
C THR A 92 4.94 -5.54 14.49
N GLY A 93 5.00 -6.28 15.59
CA GLY A 93 6.23 -6.84 16.14
C GLY A 93 7.08 -5.86 16.93
N THR A 94 8.10 -6.41 17.57
CA THR A 94 9.11 -5.62 18.28
C THR A 94 9.96 -4.86 17.26
N TRP A 95 10.78 -3.91 17.72
CA TRP A 95 11.61 -3.13 16.81
C TRP A 95 12.61 -4.00 16.03
N GLN A 96 13.03 -5.12 16.61
CA GLN A 96 13.93 -6.08 15.98
C GLN A 96 13.23 -6.92 14.90
N GLN A 97 11.90 -7.05 14.95
CA GLN A 97 11.10 -7.93 14.09
C GLN A 97 9.90 -7.18 13.51
N ARG A 98 10.11 -5.92 13.08
CA ARG A 98 9.02 -5.10 12.55
C ARG A 98 8.52 -5.67 11.23
N ARG A 99 7.21 -5.72 11.12
CA ARG A 99 6.49 -6.12 9.90
C ARG A 99 5.35 -5.17 9.68
N HIS A 100 5.17 -4.76 8.43
CA HIS A 100 4.10 -3.87 8.03
C HIS A 100 3.10 -4.64 7.18
N VAL A 101 1.83 -4.39 7.43
CA VAL A 101 0.72 -4.96 6.68
C VAL A 101 -0.29 -3.85 6.44
N LEU A 102 -0.80 -3.75 5.21
CA LEU A 102 -1.82 -2.78 4.81
C LEU A 102 -3.19 -3.45 4.86
N GLY A 103 -4.04 -3.01 5.80
CA GLY A 103 -5.42 -3.45 5.94
C GLY A 103 -6.39 -2.46 5.30
N ILE A 104 -7.24 -2.94 4.39
CA ILE A 104 -8.27 -2.18 3.67
C ILE A 104 -9.64 -2.83 3.94
N GLY A 105 -10.67 -2.01 4.16
CA GLY A 105 -12.01 -2.52 4.53
C GLY A 105 -12.21 -2.73 6.04
N LEU A 106 -11.32 -2.18 6.88
CA LEU A 106 -11.44 -2.27 8.34
C LEU A 106 -12.70 -1.59 8.86
N GLU A 107 -13.39 -2.23 9.79
CA GLU A 107 -14.54 -1.70 10.54
C GLU A 107 -14.11 -1.09 11.90
N GLU A 108 -13.16 -1.74 12.57
CA GLU A 108 -12.66 -1.42 13.90
C GLU A 108 -11.15 -1.12 13.89
N PRO A 109 -10.66 -0.25 14.79
CA PRO A 109 -9.26 0.13 14.81
C PRO A 109 -8.37 -1.02 15.30
N ILE A 110 -7.29 -1.29 14.56
CA ILE A 110 -6.20 -2.19 14.96
C ILE A 110 -5.01 -1.34 15.45
N PRO A 111 -4.51 -1.55 16.68
CA PRO A 111 -3.35 -0.84 17.19
C PRO A 111 -2.08 -1.23 16.44
N ASP A 112 -1.11 -0.32 16.50
CA ASP A 112 0.27 -0.68 16.18
C ASP A 112 0.88 -1.47 17.36
N PHE A 113 2.06 -2.03 17.16
CA PHE A 113 2.86 -2.66 18.20
C PHE A 113 2.21 -3.86 18.92
N ILE A 114 1.43 -4.63 18.17
CA ILE A 114 0.97 -5.98 18.53
C ILE A 114 1.79 -7.04 17.79
N THR A 115 1.66 -8.30 18.18
CA THR A 115 2.26 -9.41 17.45
C THR A 115 1.73 -9.43 16.01
N PHE A 116 2.59 -9.86 15.07
CA PHE A 116 2.19 -10.01 13.68
C PHE A 116 0.98 -10.95 13.53
N ASP A 117 1.04 -12.10 14.20
CA ASP A 117 -0.03 -13.08 14.29
C ASP A 117 -1.33 -12.51 14.91
N GLY A 118 -1.22 -11.64 15.92
CA GLY A 118 -2.38 -10.93 16.48
C GLY A 118 -3.02 -9.95 15.49
N ALA A 119 -2.22 -9.25 14.69
CA ALA A 119 -2.72 -8.35 13.65
C ALA A 119 -3.40 -9.12 12.51
N MET A 120 -2.80 -10.22 12.03
CA MET A 120 -3.38 -11.06 10.97
C MET A 120 -4.72 -11.65 11.39
N ARG A 121 -4.86 -12.12 12.64
CA ARG A 121 -6.16 -12.59 13.16
C ARG A 121 -7.21 -11.49 13.19
N GLU A 122 -6.83 -10.26 13.53
CA GLU A 122 -7.77 -9.16 13.60
C GLU A 122 -8.20 -8.69 12.21
N LEU A 123 -7.31 -8.77 11.22
CA LEU A 123 -7.63 -8.51 9.81
C LEU A 123 -8.61 -9.57 9.27
N ASP A 124 -8.33 -10.85 9.51
CA ASP A 124 -9.20 -11.97 9.15
C ASP A 124 -10.58 -11.86 9.81
N ARG A 125 -10.63 -11.56 11.12
CA ARG A 125 -11.88 -11.36 11.86
C ARG A 125 -12.76 -10.26 11.25
N GLN A 126 -12.15 -9.24 10.66
CA GLN A 126 -12.85 -8.12 10.03
C GLN A 126 -13.09 -8.33 8.53
N ASP A 127 -12.70 -9.49 7.96
CA ASP A 127 -12.77 -9.77 6.53
C ASP A 127 -12.10 -8.66 5.67
N ALA A 128 -11.02 -8.07 6.20
CA ALA A 128 -10.31 -6.99 5.55
C ALA A 128 -9.35 -7.53 4.48
N ALA A 129 -9.16 -6.77 3.40
CA ALA A 129 -8.11 -7.07 2.44
C ALA A 129 -6.73 -6.79 3.05
N VAL A 130 -5.81 -7.73 2.86
CA VAL A 130 -4.46 -7.74 3.43
C VAL A 130 -3.44 -7.63 2.31
N LEU A 131 -2.85 -6.45 2.20
CA LEU A 131 -1.78 -6.16 1.26
C LEU A 131 -0.44 -6.12 1.99
N VAL A 132 0.60 -6.65 1.35
CA VAL A 132 1.97 -6.54 1.87
C VAL A 132 2.67 -5.36 1.19
N PRO A 133 2.84 -4.23 1.89
CA PRO A 133 3.59 -3.11 1.34
C PRO A 133 5.09 -3.43 1.37
N HIS A 134 5.78 -3.05 0.29
CA HIS A 134 7.23 -3.16 0.12
C HIS A 134 7.85 -4.48 0.67
N PRO A 135 7.36 -5.66 0.25
CA PRO A 135 7.82 -6.95 0.75
C PRO A 135 9.33 -7.08 0.61
N GLY A 136 9.96 -7.52 1.68
CA GLY A 136 11.40 -7.63 1.74
C GLY A 136 12.16 -6.29 1.70
N PHE A 137 11.52 -5.16 1.94
CA PHE A 137 12.21 -3.89 2.10
C PHE A 137 12.76 -3.74 3.52
N LEU A 138 14.09 -3.68 3.63
CA LEU A 138 14.82 -3.57 4.91
C LEU A 138 14.35 -4.62 5.94
N ASN A 139 14.39 -4.29 7.23
CA ASN A 139 13.96 -5.15 8.34
C ASN A 139 12.55 -4.79 8.85
N VAL A 140 11.73 -4.17 8.01
CA VAL A 140 10.43 -3.59 8.40
C VAL A 140 9.24 -4.18 7.65
N SER A 141 9.46 -5.05 6.66
CA SER A 141 8.40 -5.71 5.90
C SER A 141 8.52 -7.24 5.98
N LEU A 142 7.50 -7.95 5.49
CA LEU A 142 7.44 -9.40 5.48
C LEU A 142 8.52 -9.98 4.57
N GLY A 143 9.14 -11.07 5.04
CA GLY A 143 9.98 -11.93 4.20
C GLY A 143 9.16 -13.01 3.49
N LEU A 144 9.83 -13.81 2.65
CA LEU A 144 9.19 -14.93 1.95
C LEU A 144 8.55 -15.92 2.93
N ASP A 145 9.30 -16.35 3.95
CA ASP A 145 8.79 -17.27 4.99
C ASP A 145 7.51 -16.77 5.67
N ASP A 146 7.35 -15.45 5.78
CA ASP A 146 6.16 -14.84 6.39
C ASP A 146 4.98 -14.84 5.44
N ILE A 147 5.24 -14.61 4.15
CA ILE A 147 4.24 -14.65 3.09
C ILE A 147 3.74 -16.09 2.92
N GLU A 148 4.65 -17.06 2.83
CA GLU A 148 4.30 -18.49 2.74
C GLU A 148 3.51 -18.98 3.97
N ALA A 149 3.82 -18.46 5.16
CA ALA A 149 3.12 -18.84 6.38
C ALA A 149 1.68 -18.31 6.46
N TYR A 150 1.36 -17.26 5.71
CA TYR A 150 0.04 -16.59 5.70
C TYR A 150 -0.53 -16.50 4.27
N ASP A 151 -0.18 -17.46 3.42
CA ASP A 151 -0.54 -17.51 2.00
C ASP A 151 -2.05 -17.32 1.77
N ASP A 152 -2.88 -18.07 2.51
CA ASP A 152 -4.34 -17.98 2.41
C ASP A 152 -4.93 -16.66 2.95
N SER A 153 -4.15 -15.84 3.64
CA SER A 153 -4.61 -14.60 4.30
C SER A 153 -4.05 -13.33 3.66
N ILE A 154 -3.13 -13.43 2.70
CA ILE A 154 -2.54 -12.30 2.01
C ILE A 154 -3.15 -12.23 0.62
N ASP A 155 -3.64 -11.06 0.24
CA ASP A 155 -4.35 -10.91 -1.03
C ASP A 155 -3.45 -10.40 -2.15
N ALA A 156 -2.47 -9.55 -1.82
CA ALA A 156 -1.59 -8.98 -2.81
C ALA A 156 -0.26 -8.46 -2.25
N LEU A 157 0.77 -8.47 -3.11
CA LEU A 157 2.13 -8.04 -2.77
C LEU A 157 2.57 -6.83 -3.60
N GLU A 158 3.18 -5.83 -2.96
CA GLU A 158 3.65 -4.65 -3.67
C GLU A 158 4.92 -4.96 -4.47
N VAL A 159 4.89 -4.81 -5.79
CA VAL A 159 6.05 -5.03 -6.66
C VAL A 159 6.76 -3.74 -7.07
N TYR A 160 6.15 -2.60 -6.82
CA TYR A 160 6.73 -1.30 -7.12
C TYR A 160 6.21 -0.19 -6.20
N ASN A 161 7.16 0.57 -5.64
CA ASN A 161 6.95 1.96 -5.21
C ASN A 161 8.20 2.82 -5.47
N PRO A 162 8.06 4.17 -5.55
CA PRO A 162 9.16 5.10 -5.78
C PRO A 162 10.36 5.00 -4.81
N LYS A 163 10.16 4.53 -3.57
CA LYS A 163 11.25 4.32 -2.59
C LYS A 163 12.02 3.02 -2.84
N GLN A 164 11.52 2.09 -3.64
CA GLN A 164 12.26 0.87 -3.94
C GLN A 164 13.44 1.13 -4.89
N LEU A 165 14.61 0.58 -4.52
CA LEU A 165 15.74 0.43 -5.43
C LEU A 165 15.51 -0.79 -6.32
N SER A 166 16.28 -0.94 -7.40
CA SER A 166 16.13 -2.05 -8.35
C SER A 166 16.09 -3.41 -7.66
N HIS A 167 17.07 -3.71 -6.82
CA HIS A 167 17.15 -4.98 -6.09
C HIS A 167 15.99 -5.21 -5.11
N HIS A 168 15.34 -4.15 -4.60
CA HIS A 168 14.13 -4.32 -3.80
C HIS A 168 12.95 -4.75 -4.67
N ARG A 169 12.82 -4.18 -5.87
CA ARG A 169 11.77 -4.56 -6.83
C ARG A 169 11.98 -5.97 -7.36
N ASP A 170 13.22 -6.31 -7.74
CA ASP A 170 13.56 -7.65 -8.22
C ASP A 170 13.19 -8.72 -7.18
N ARG A 171 13.40 -8.42 -5.89
CA ARG A 171 13.02 -9.27 -4.76
C ARG A 171 11.51 -9.36 -4.53
N ALA A 172 10.79 -8.24 -4.60
CA ALA A 172 9.34 -8.27 -4.50
C ALA A 172 8.68 -9.06 -5.66
N GLN A 173 9.23 -8.93 -6.87
CA GLN A 173 8.83 -9.69 -8.05
C GLN A 173 9.16 -11.17 -7.93
N SER A 174 10.28 -11.54 -7.30
CA SER A 174 10.58 -12.95 -7.04
C SER A 174 9.57 -13.55 -6.08
N PHE A 175 9.17 -12.84 -5.02
CA PHE A 175 8.18 -13.34 -4.05
C PHE A 175 6.80 -13.57 -4.70
N THR A 176 6.32 -12.63 -5.52
CA THR A 176 5.08 -12.83 -6.30
C THR A 176 5.19 -14.02 -7.25
N SER A 177 6.34 -14.18 -7.92
CA SER A 177 6.58 -15.33 -8.82
C SER A 177 6.64 -16.68 -8.08
N GLU A 178 7.15 -16.69 -6.85
CA GLU A 178 7.31 -17.90 -6.03
C GLU A 178 6.01 -18.33 -5.36
N THR A 179 5.20 -17.37 -4.93
CA THR A 179 3.99 -17.62 -4.13
C THR A 179 2.70 -17.55 -4.94
N GLY A 180 2.72 -16.90 -6.11
CA GLY A 180 1.53 -16.76 -6.96
C GLY A 180 0.56 -15.67 -6.51
N HIS A 181 0.87 -14.90 -5.47
CA HIS A 181 0.07 -13.76 -5.04
C HIS A 181 -0.01 -12.69 -6.14
N GLU A 182 -1.17 -12.06 -6.23
CA GLU A 182 -1.41 -11.02 -7.21
C GLU A 182 -0.55 -9.76 -6.91
N PRO A 183 0.16 -9.20 -7.89
CA PRO A 183 0.96 -8.00 -7.70
C PRO A 183 0.10 -6.74 -7.56
N PHE A 184 0.61 -5.73 -6.86
CA PHE A 184 0.12 -4.36 -6.94
C PHE A 184 1.26 -3.33 -6.94
N VAL A 185 0.95 -2.09 -7.29
CA VAL A 185 1.89 -0.95 -7.25
C VAL A 185 1.25 0.22 -6.52
N SER A 186 2.07 1.06 -5.91
CA SER A 186 1.58 2.26 -5.24
C SER A 186 2.61 3.38 -5.28
N SER A 187 2.18 4.62 -5.07
CA SER A 187 3.13 5.71 -4.91
C SER A 187 3.85 5.68 -3.55
N TYR A 188 3.29 4.99 -2.55
CA TYR A 188 3.73 5.00 -1.15
C TYR A 188 4.10 6.43 -0.68
N ALA A 189 3.30 7.41 -1.11
CA ALA A 189 3.70 8.81 -1.10
C ALA A 189 3.74 9.39 0.31
N HIS A 190 4.90 9.92 0.71
CA HIS A 190 5.08 10.70 1.94
C HIS A 190 5.19 12.20 1.64
N VAL A 191 5.33 12.57 0.37
CA VAL A 191 5.26 13.97 -0.06
C VAL A 191 4.26 14.14 -1.20
N ARG A 192 3.57 15.29 -1.21
CA ARG A 192 2.55 15.64 -2.23
C ARG A 192 3.00 15.30 -3.65
N GLY A 193 4.26 15.61 -3.99
CA GLY A 193 4.80 15.44 -5.33
C GLY A 193 4.88 13.99 -5.85
N THR A 194 4.71 13.00 -4.99
CA THR A 194 4.82 11.57 -5.34
C THR A 194 3.45 10.92 -5.60
N VAL A 195 2.35 11.53 -5.13
CA VAL A 195 1.00 11.00 -5.35
C VAL A 195 0.74 10.82 -6.86
N GLY A 196 0.24 9.65 -7.24
CA GLY A 196 -0.03 9.28 -8.64
C GLY A 196 1.22 9.06 -9.51
N GLU A 197 2.38 8.81 -8.90
CA GLU A 197 3.56 8.32 -9.61
C GLU A 197 3.49 6.80 -9.89
N ALA A 198 2.67 6.05 -9.15
CA ALA A 198 2.27 4.68 -9.46
C ALA A 198 0.84 4.42 -8.98
N TYR A 199 0.09 3.61 -9.73
CA TYR A 199 -1.31 3.33 -9.48
C TYR A 199 -1.75 2.02 -10.16
N VAL A 200 -2.85 1.46 -9.69
CA VAL A 200 -3.51 0.29 -10.27
C VAL A 200 -4.77 0.75 -10.98
N ASN A 201 -4.99 0.31 -12.20
CA ASN A 201 -6.23 0.57 -12.94
C ASN A 201 -7.11 -0.69 -12.92
N PHE A 202 -8.28 -0.59 -12.32
CA PHE A 202 -9.29 -1.65 -12.32
C PHE A 202 -10.25 -1.48 -13.49
N THR A 203 -10.85 -2.56 -13.97
CA THR A 203 -11.85 -2.52 -15.06
C THR A 203 -13.21 -1.98 -14.60
N GLU A 204 -13.48 -1.99 -13.30
CA GLU A 204 -14.71 -1.50 -12.67
C GLU A 204 -14.42 -0.45 -11.59
N ALA A 205 -15.41 0.41 -11.34
CA ALA A 205 -15.37 1.40 -10.27
C ALA A 205 -15.92 0.83 -8.96
N PHE A 206 -15.50 1.40 -7.83
CA PHE A 206 -15.91 0.97 -6.50
C PHE A 206 -16.71 2.07 -5.78
N ASP A 207 -17.89 1.71 -5.30
CA ASP A 207 -18.78 2.66 -4.61
C ASP A 207 -18.30 2.97 -3.19
N ASP A 208 -17.60 2.03 -2.54
CA ASP A 208 -17.10 2.17 -1.17
C ASP A 208 -15.85 1.32 -0.90
N VAL A 209 -15.29 1.48 0.31
CA VAL A 209 -14.07 0.75 0.74
C VAL A 209 -14.29 -0.76 0.86
N ALA A 210 -15.52 -1.22 1.10
CA ALA A 210 -15.82 -2.64 1.21
C ALA A 210 -15.85 -3.30 -0.19
N ALA A 211 -16.35 -2.59 -1.20
CA ALA A 211 -16.27 -2.99 -2.60
C ALA A 211 -14.81 -3.09 -3.05
N LEU A 212 -13.98 -2.07 -2.76
CA LEU A 212 -12.54 -2.13 -3.05
C LEU A 212 -11.85 -3.30 -2.31
N SER A 213 -12.13 -3.48 -1.02
CA SER A 213 -11.57 -4.60 -0.24
C SER A 213 -11.96 -5.95 -0.86
N THR A 214 -13.23 -6.13 -1.24
CA THR A 214 -13.70 -7.34 -1.91
C THR A 214 -12.99 -7.54 -3.25
N ALA A 215 -12.81 -6.50 -4.04
CA ALA A 215 -12.11 -6.57 -5.32
C ALA A 215 -10.61 -6.89 -5.17
N LEU A 216 -9.97 -6.46 -4.09
CA LEU A 216 -8.57 -6.78 -3.82
C LEU A 216 -8.35 -8.24 -3.42
N LYS A 217 -9.32 -8.84 -2.71
CA LYS A 217 -9.33 -10.26 -2.32
C LYS A 217 -9.65 -11.20 -3.49
N ASN A 218 -10.33 -10.69 -4.51
CA ASN A 218 -10.72 -11.46 -5.68
C ASN A 218 -9.79 -11.15 -6.87
N ASP A 219 -9.77 -12.07 -7.84
CA ASP A 219 -8.99 -11.93 -9.07
C ASP A 219 -9.70 -10.97 -10.07
N VAL A 220 -9.87 -9.71 -9.65
CA VAL A 220 -10.44 -8.66 -10.50
C VAL A 220 -9.37 -8.17 -11.47
N GLU A 221 -9.72 -8.15 -12.76
CA GLU A 221 -8.79 -7.72 -13.82
C GLU A 221 -8.29 -6.31 -13.55
N ARG A 222 -6.95 -6.19 -13.42
CA ARG A 222 -6.25 -4.96 -13.09
C ARG A 222 -4.96 -4.81 -13.86
N SER A 223 -4.59 -3.56 -14.14
CA SER A 223 -3.35 -3.20 -14.82
C SER A 223 -2.49 -2.31 -13.94
N LEU A 224 -1.18 -2.53 -13.95
CA LEU A 224 -0.22 -1.86 -13.07
C LEU A 224 0.53 -0.77 -13.82
N PHE A 225 0.48 0.46 -13.32
CA PHE A 225 1.11 1.61 -13.95
C PHE A 225 2.08 2.31 -13.01
N HIS A 226 3.21 2.76 -13.55
CA HIS A 226 4.04 3.78 -12.92
C HIS A 226 4.53 4.77 -13.96
N ARG A 227 4.83 5.97 -13.50
CA ARG A 227 5.47 7.02 -14.30
C ARG A 227 6.97 6.78 -14.34
N ASP A 228 7.61 7.38 -15.34
CA ASP A 228 9.05 7.28 -15.56
C ASP A 228 9.65 8.62 -16.04
N GLY A 229 10.98 8.65 -16.15
CA GLY A 229 11.76 9.79 -16.63
C GLY A 229 12.29 10.71 -15.52
N LEU A 230 12.98 11.78 -15.92
CA LEU A 230 13.76 12.62 -15.00
C LEU A 230 12.93 13.25 -13.86
N SER A 231 11.68 13.67 -14.15
CA SER A 231 10.80 14.19 -13.10
C SER A 231 10.47 13.11 -12.08
N HIS A 232 10.25 11.88 -12.53
CA HIS A 232 9.92 10.75 -11.68
C HIS A 232 11.14 10.34 -10.84
N ASP A 233 12.33 10.28 -11.43
CA ASP A 233 13.58 10.03 -10.71
C ASP A 233 13.85 11.07 -9.62
N LEU A 234 13.52 12.34 -9.87
CA LEU A 234 13.58 13.37 -8.84
C LEU A 234 12.61 13.11 -7.69
N ARG A 235 11.37 12.64 -7.97
CA ARG A 235 10.41 12.27 -6.90
C ARG A 235 10.94 11.11 -6.07
N ARG A 236 11.50 10.09 -6.70
CA ARG A 236 12.17 8.96 -6.03
C ARG A 236 13.27 9.45 -5.09
N ALA A 237 14.12 10.37 -5.56
CA ALA A 237 15.19 10.95 -4.74
C ALA A 237 14.66 11.75 -3.54
N VAL A 238 13.58 12.52 -3.72
CA VAL A 238 12.94 13.27 -2.63
C VAL A 238 12.34 12.32 -1.60
N GLU A 239 11.68 11.24 -2.02
CA GLU A 239 11.14 10.23 -1.11
C GLU A 239 12.22 9.49 -0.33
N TRP A 240 13.37 9.23 -0.96
CA TRP A 240 14.55 8.67 -0.29
C TRP A 240 15.14 9.65 0.74
N ALA A 241 15.25 10.93 0.37
CA ALA A 241 15.73 11.96 1.29
C ALA A 241 14.78 12.11 2.49
N HIS A 242 13.47 12.10 2.25
CA HIS A 242 12.45 12.09 3.28
C HIS A 242 12.60 10.90 4.23
N LEU A 243 12.75 9.67 3.69
CA LEU A 243 12.99 8.47 4.49
C LEU A 243 14.26 8.59 5.34
N GLY A 244 15.33 9.21 4.82
CA GLY A 244 16.55 9.48 5.57
C GLY A 244 16.34 10.46 6.73
N LEU A 245 15.57 11.51 6.51
CA LEU A 245 15.20 12.49 7.56
C LEU A 245 14.30 11.84 8.62
N GLU A 246 13.26 11.12 8.21
CA GLU A 246 12.37 10.38 9.11
C GLU A 246 13.15 9.35 9.93
N ASN A 247 14.07 8.59 9.34
CA ASN A 247 14.88 7.65 10.12
C ASN A 247 15.89 8.36 11.05
N THR A 248 16.26 9.60 10.77
CA THR A 248 17.15 10.40 11.63
C THR A 248 16.37 11.01 12.81
N TRP A 249 15.17 11.55 12.57
CA TRP A 249 14.27 12.02 13.62
C TRP A 249 13.63 10.87 14.39
N GLY A 250 13.25 9.79 13.73
CA GLY A 250 12.76 8.56 14.33
C GLY A 250 13.78 7.91 15.25
N LYS A 251 15.09 8.03 15.00
CA LYS A 251 16.12 7.63 15.99
C LYS A 251 16.05 8.46 17.28
N PHE A 252 15.64 9.72 17.20
CA PHE A 252 15.48 10.61 18.34
C PHE A 252 14.16 10.33 19.07
N ASP A 253 13.07 10.13 18.34
CA ASP A 253 11.74 9.78 18.86
C ASP A 253 11.69 8.38 19.49
N ARG A 254 12.48 7.44 18.97
CA ARG A 254 12.57 6.07 19.47
C ARG A 254 13.18 5.94 20.87
N LEU A 255 13.80 7.02 21.37
CA LEU A 255 14.21 7.18 22.77
C LEU A 255 13.11 7.78 23.67
N MET A 256 12.09 8.42 23.10
CA MET A 256 11.10 9.24 23.82
C MET A 256 9.65 8.72 23.73
N LEU A 257 9.27 8.02 22.65
CA LEU A 257 7.87 7.74 22.30
C LEU A 257 7.38 6.31 22.63
N GLN A 258 8.07 5.51 23.43
CA GLN A 258 7.68 4.10 23.72
C GLN A 258 6.35 3.91 24.49
N GLY A 259 5.35 4.78 24.34
CA GLY A 259 4.04 4.61 24.98
C GLY A 259 3.03 5.74 24.74
N THR A 260 3.22 6.60 23.73
CA THR A 260 2.36 7.79 23.55
C THR A 260 1.77 7.96 22.15
N GLU A 261 2.09 7.08 21.19
CA GLU A 261 1.46 7.15 19.88
C GLU A 261 -0.07 6.96 20.01
N PRO A 262 -0.88 7.69 19.23
CA PRO A 262 -2.34 7.53 19.25
C PRO A 262 -2.81 6.10 18.99
N THR A 263 -1.98 5.30 18.34
CA THR A 263 -2.26 3.92 17.97
C THR A 263 -1.61 2.88 18.88
N HIS A 264 -0.92 3.29 19.95
CA HIS A 264 -0.34 2.39 20.93
C HIS A 264 -1.43 1.51 21.60
N PRO A 265 -1.21 0.21 21.81
CA PRO A 265 -2.27 -0.71 22.28
C PRO A 265 -2.79 -0.40 23.69
N ASP A 266 -1.97 0.26 24.52
CA ASP A 266 -2.39 0.75 25.85
C ASP A 266 -3.29 2.00 25.82
N HIS A 267 -3.51 2.60 24.64
CA HIS A 267 -4.40 3.75 24.51
C HIS A 267 -5.84 3.34 24.87
N VAL A 268 -6.55 4.19 25.61
CA VAL A 268 -7.94 3.95 26.10
C VAL A 268 -8.95 3.60 25.00
N ALA A 269 -8.61 3.87 23.74
CA ALA A 269 -9.44 3.58 22.59
C ALA A 269 -9.52 2.08 22.27
N TYR A 270 -8.58 1.28 22.78
CA TYR A 270 -8.52 -0.16 22.56
C TYR A 270 -9.06 -0.96 23.75
N ASP A 271 -9.35 -0.30 24.89
CA ASP A 271 -9.98 -0.89 26.08
C ASP A 271 -9.39 -2.24 26.52
N GLY A 272 -8.06 -2.38 26.43
CA GLY A 272 -7.34 -3.60 26.81
C GLY A 272 -7.58 -4.82 25.91
N ARG A 273 -8.30 -4.69 24.80
CA ARG A 273 -8.62 -5.79 23.86
C ARG A 273 -7.39 -6.51 23.29
N PHE A 274 -6.25 -5.84 23.24
CA PHE A 274 -5.01 -6.33 22.66
C PHE A 274 -3.92 -6.61 23.71
N ASN A 275 -4.28 -6.72 25.00
CA ASN A 275 -3.32 -6.91 26.09
C ASN A 275 -2.55 -8.25 26.02
N ASP A 276 -3.15 -9.26 25.39
CA ASP A 276 -2.57 -10.59 25.21
C ASP A 276 -1.59 -10.65 24.02
N VAL A 277 -1.68 -9.70 23.09
CA VAL A 277 -0.87 -9.64 21.86
C VAL A 277 0.02 -8.40 21.75
N LYS A 278 -0.04 -7.44 22.68
CA LYS A 278 0.87 -6.27 22.66
C LYS A 278 2.33 -6.69 22.90
N VAL A 279 3.27 -5.99 22.26
CA VAL A 279 4.71 -6.32 22.34
C VAL A 279 5.56 -5.25 23.06
N TYR A 280 4.91 -4.23 23.65
CA TYR A 280 5.52 -3.27 24.57
C TYR A 280 4.62 -3.02 25.78
#